data_AF-Q8EIB6-F1
#
_entry.id   AF-Q8EIB6-F1
#
_cell.length_a   1.000
_cell.length_b   1.000
_cell.length_c   1.000
_cell.angle_alpha   90.00
_cell.angle_beta   90.00
_cell.angle_gamma   90.00
#
_symmetry.space_group_name_H-M   'P 1'
#
loop_
_entity.id
_entity.type
_entity.pdbx_description
1 polymer ?
#
loop_
_entity_poly.entity_id
_entity_poly.type
_entity_poly.pdbx_seq_one_letter_code
_entity_poly.pdbx_strand_id
1 'polypeptide(L)'
;MINTLVNKLLITYGKANLSAWDNLRVLLSECASQQFQAKGFEVDCGDSRSHYWVQLDDCWLDCGRTNAYNADIIRVADDDIRRAKIIGLQECALLSSAQINLLCMQNAHFDHC
;
A
#
# COMPACT_ATOMS: atom_id res chain seq x y z
N MET A 1 -15.06 -6.24 -10.34
CA MET A 1 -14.98 -4.94 -9.64
C MET A 1 -13.70 -4.82 -8.83
N ILE A 2 -13.40 -5.76 -7.91
CA ILE A 2 -12.16 -5.69 -7.10
C ILE A 2 -10.86 -5.75 -7.91
N ASN A 3 -10.78 -6.63 -8.92
CA ASN A 3 -9.61 -6.68 -9.81
C ASN A 3 -9.39 -5.38 -10.60
N THR A 4 -10.47 -4.66 -10.93
CA THR A 4 -10.38 -3.35 -11.60
C THR A 4 -9.79 -2.31 -10.66
N LEU A 5 -10.21 -2.31 -9.39
CA LEU A 5 -9.64 -1.45 -8.35
C LEU A 5 -8.15 -1.75 -8.13
N VAL A 6 -7.81 -3.02 -7.92
CA VAL A 6 -6.42 -3.45 -7.71
C VAL A 6 -5.52 -2.99 -8.85
N ASN A 7 -5.95 -3.19 -10.10
CA ASN A 7 -5.18 -2.75 -11.26
C ASN A 7 -5.04 -1.22 -11.30
N LYS A 8 -6.09 -0.47 -10.95
CA LYS A 8 -6.01 1.00 -10.84
C LYS A 8 -5.00 1.42 -9.78
N LEU A 9 -5.03 0.82 -8.59
CA LEU A 9 -4.10 1.11 -7.50
C LEU A 9 -2.64 0.87 -7.93
N LEU A 10 -2.36 -0.27 -8.55
CA LEU A 10 -1.02 -0.61 -9.05
C LEU A 10 -0.54 0.35 -10.14
N ILE A 11 -1.41 0.73 -11.08
CA ILE A 11 -1.07 1.68 -12.15
C ILE A 11 -0.81 3.08 -11.59
N THR A 12 -1.65 3.55 -10.67
CA THR A 12 -1.58 4.91 -10.13
C THR A 12 -0.45 5.10 -9.14
N TYR A 13 -0.24 4.14 -8.22
CA TYR A 13 0.70 4.30 -7.10
C TYR A 13 1.93 3.41 -7.19
N GLY A 14 1.96 2.39 -8.06
CA GLY A 14 3.09 1.46 -8.18
C GLY A 14 4.39 2.08 -8.69
N LYS A 15 4.38 3.36 -9.08
CA LYS A 15 5.58 4.14 -9.45
C LYS A 15 5.84 5.33 -8.53
N ALA A 16 5.10 5.44 -7.43
CA ALA A 16 5.32 6.51 -6.47
C ALA A 16 6.55 6.18 -5.62
N ASN A 17 7.45 7.15 -5.44
CA ASN A 17 8.66 6.98 -4.63
C ASN A 17 8.32 7.11 -3.13
N LEU A 18 7.48 6.21 -2.63
CA LEU A 18 6.97 6.25 -1.27
C LEU A 18 7.66 5.22 -0.38
N SER A 19 7.60 5.46 0.94
CA SER A 19 7.95 4.42 1.90
C SER A 19 6.91 3.30 1.90
N ALA A 20 7.28 2.12 2.37
CA ALA A 20 6.33 1.01 2.50
C ALA A 20 5.13 1.34 3.40
N TRP A 21 5.36 2.18 4.43
CA TRP A 21 4.30 2.67 5.32
C TRP A 21 3.37 3.65 4.62
N ASP A 22 3.91 4.53 3.79
CA ASP A 22 3.10 5.48 3.03
C ASP A 22 2.30 4.79 1.93
N ASN A 23 2.87 3.78 1.27
CA ASN A 23 2.14 2.89 0.35
C ASN A 23 0.93 2.27 1.06
N LEU A 24 1.13 1.67 2.24
CA LEU A 24 0.07 1.08 3.05
C LEU A 24 -1.07 2.08 3.30
N ARG A 25 -0.73 3.29 3.77
CA ARG A 25 -1.71 4.35 4.07
C ARG A 25 -2.46 4.81 2.85
N VAL A 26 -1.78 5.02 1.73
CA VAL A 26 -2.40 5.44 0.46
C VAL A 26 -3.41 4.39 0.00
N LEU A 27 -3.00 3.12 -0.04
CA LEU A 27 -3.88 2.05 -0.50
C LEU A 27 -5.12 1.91 0.39
N LEU A 28 -4.96 1.89 1.71
CA LEU A 28 -6.10 1.81 2.64
C LEU A 28 -7.06 3.00 2.47
N SER A 29 -6.52 4.20 2.25
CA SER A 29 -7.30 5.42 2.04
C SER A 29 -8.08 5.40 0.73
N GLU A 30 -7.45 4.94 -0.35
CA GLU A 30 -8.09 4.81 -1.67
C GLU A 30 -9.14 3.69 -1.71
N CYS A 31 -8.97 2.64 -0.92
CA CYS A 31 -10.00 1.62 -0.74
C CYS A 31 -11.21 2.20 -0.03
N ALA A 32 -10.97 2.89 1.09
CA ALA A 32 -12.04 3.50 1.88
C ALA A 32 -12.81 4.57 1.09
N SER A 33 -12.12 5.41 0.30
CA SER A 33 -12.76 6.44 -0.53
C SER A 33 -13.69 5.84 -1.59
N GLN A 34 -13.36 4.64 -2.07
CA GLN A 34 -14.16 3.87 -3.03
C GLN A 34 -15.11 2.87 -2.35
N GLN A 35 -15.28 2.97 -1.02
CA GLN A 35 -16.17 2.13 -0.21
C GLN A 35 -15.81 0.63 -0.22
N PHE A 36 -14.55 0.29 -0.46
CA PHE A 36 -14.02 -1.06 -0.31
C PHE A 36 -13.41 -1.25 1.08
N GLN A 37 -13.76 -2.38 1.70
CA GLN A 37 -13.16 -2.79 2.96
C GLN A 37 -11.76 -3.34 2.69
N ALA A 38 -10.75 -2.74 3.33
CA ALA A 38 -9.37 -3.18 3.26
C ALA A 38 -8.74 -3.17 4.65
N LYS A 39 -7.78 -4.07 4.89
CA LYS A 39 -7.06 -4.17 6.16
C LYS A 39 -5.56 -4.17 5.93
N GLY A 40 -4.85 -3.42 6.76
CA GLY A 40 -3.39 -3.37 6.76
C GLY A 40 -2.81 -4.37 7.74
N PHE A 41 -1.75 -5.04 7.35
CA PHE A 41 -1.05 -6.02 8.18
C PHE A 41 0.44 -5.82 8.11
N GLU A 42 1.10 -6.16 9.21
CA GLU A 42 2.51 -6.48 9.20
C GLU A 42 2.65 -8.01 9.09
N VAL A 43 3.49 -8.44 8.17
CA VAL A 43 3.58 -9.82 7.72
C VAL A 43 5.03 -10.26 7.74
N ASP A 44 5.30 -11.39 8.38
CA ASP A 44 6.58 -12.09 8.31
C ASP A 44 6.55 -13.05 7.11
N CYS A 45 7.38 -12.76 6.11
CA CYS A 45 7.51 -13.55 4.89
C CYS A 45 8.61 -14.65 5.00
N GLY A 46 9.21 -14.83 6.18
CA GLY A 46 10.36 -15.72 6.38
C GLY A 46 11.68 -15.16 5.84
N ASP A 47 11.72 -13.88 5.47
CA ASP A 47 12.94 -13.14 5.13
C ASP A 47 13.44 -12.34 6.34
N SER A 48 14.47 -11.51 6.13
CA SER A 48 15.17 -10.85 7.25
C SER A 48 14.39 -9.70 7.90
N ARG A 49 13.28 -9.25 7.29
CA ARG A 49 12.45 -8.15 7.80
C ARG A 49 11.00 -8.32 7.37
N SER A 50 10.07 -8.04 8.27
CA SER A 50 8.64 -8.01 7.96
C SER A 50 8.29 -7.07 6.81
N HIS A 51 7.13 -7.30 6.21
CA HIS A 51 6.52 -6.50 5.14
C HIS A 51 5.20 -5.87 5.60
N TYR A 52 4.78 -4.79 4.95
CA TYR A 52 3.44 -4.25 5.09
C TYR A 52 2.55 -4.74 3.96
N TRP A 53 1.46 -5.44 4.28
CA TRP A 53 0.51 -5.95 3.29
C TRP A 53 -0.87 -5.31 3.46
N VAL A 54 -1.59 -5.15 2.35
CA VAL A 54 -3.03 -4.80 2.34
C VAL A 54 -3.81 -6.01 1.85
N GLN A 55 -4.81 -6.40 2.62
CA GLN A 55 -5.85 -7.31 2.17
C GLN A 55 -7.06 -6.51 1.67
N LEU A 56 -7.49 -6.80 0.44
CA LEU A 56 -8.77 -6.36 -0.10
C LEU A 56 -9.53 -7.59 -0.60
N ASP A 57 -10.56 -8.01 0.12
CA ASP A 57 -11.30 -9.24 -0.19
C ASP A 57 -10.33 -10.44 -0.26
N ASP A 58 -10.31 -11.19 -1.37
CA ASP A 58 -9.37 -12.29 -1.63
C ASP A 58 -8.02 -11.81 -2.24
N CYS A 59 -7.82 -10.52 -2.45
CA CYS A 59 -6.61 -9.96 -3.05
C CYS A 59 -5.64 -9.42 -1.99
N TRP A 60 -4.35 -9.68 -2.16
CA TRP A 60 -3.30 -9.18 -1.29
C TRP A 60 -2.28 -8.36 -2.08
N LEU A 61 -1.92 -7.21 -1.53
CA LEU A 61 -0.90 -6.32 -2.07
C LEU A 61 0.23 -6.16 -1.05
N ASP A 62 1.46 -6.41 -1.47
CA ASP A 62 2.66 -6.10 -0.71
C ASP A 62 3.05 -4.65 -0.97
N CYS A 63 3.18 -3.86 0.09
CA CYS A 63 3.57 -2.45 0.05
C CYS A 63 5.08 -2.27 0.22
N GLY A 64 5.81 -3.35 0.49
CA GLY A 64 7.24 -3.42 0.71
C GLY A 64 7.64 -3.78 2.14
N ARG A 65 8.95 -3.97 2.33
CA ARG A 65 9.58 -4.26 3.63
C ARG A 65 9.38 -3.10 4.61
N THR A 66 9.27 -3.43 5.89
CA THR A 66 9.27 -2.44 6.97
C THR A 66 10.54 -1.58 6.91
N ASN A 67 10.35 -0.26 7.07
CA ASN A 67 11.38 0.77 6.93
C ASN A 67 12.00 0.90 5.53
N ALA A 68 11.46 0.24 4.50
CA ALA A 68 11.91 0.48 3.13
C ALA A 68 11.42 1.84 2.63
N TYR A 69 12.32 2.56 1.97
CA TYR A 69 12.01 3.72 1.15
C TYR A 69 12.01 3.32 -0.32
N ASN A 70 11.23 4.02 -1.14
CA ASN A 70 11.06 3.72 -2.56
C ASN A 70 10.64 2.25 -2.78
N ALA A 71 9.58 1.86 -2.07
CA ALA A 71 9.08 0.49 -2.07
C ALA A 71 8.08 0.24 -3.20
N ASP A 72 8.20 -0.92 -3.85
CA ASP A 72 7.26 -1.34 -4.89
C ASP A 72 5.95 -1.84 -4.27
N ILE A 73 4.84 -1.52 -4.92
CA ILE A 73 3.54 -2.14 -4.64
C ILE A 73 3.34 -3.29 -5.61
N ILE A 74 3.25 -4.51 -5.11
CA ILE A 74 3.09 -5.71 -5.94
C ILE A 74 1.92 -6.56 -5.48
N ARG A 75 1.34 -7.32 -6.41
CA ARG A 75 0.35 -8.34 -6.06
C ARG A 75 1.06 -9.55 -5.47
N VAL A 76 0.57 -10.02 -4.33
CA VAL A 76 1.10 -11.22 -3.67
C VAL A 76 0.54 -12.46 -4.35
N ALA A 77 1.39 -13.45 -4.62
CA ALA A 77 0.96 -14.75 -5.15
C ALA A 77 0.37 -15.64 -4.04
N ASP A 78 -0.57 -16.51 -4.39
CA ASP A 78 -1.26 -17.39 -3.43
C ASP A 78 -0.31 -18.25 -2.58
N ASP A 79 0.80 -18.70 -3.19
CA ASP A 79 1.80 -19.50 -2.50
C ASP A 79 2.59 -18.69 -1.46
N ASP A 80 2.82 -17.39 -1.70
CA ASP A 80 3.44 -16.50 -0.72
C ASP A 80 2.49 -16.21 0.43
N ILE A 81 1.19 -16.00 0.15
CA ILE A 81 0.17 -15.81 1.18
C ILE A 81 0.13 -17.00 2.16
N ARG A 82 0.22 -18.23 1.64
CA ARG A 82 0.19 -19.46 2.45
C ARG A 82 1.42 -19.65 3.34
N ARG A 83 2.57 -19.15 2.91
CA ARG A 83 3.83 -19.25 3.66
C ARG A 83 3.98 -18.14 4.69
N ALA A 84 3.39 -16.99 4.41
CA ALA A 84 3.53 -15.81 5.23
C ALA A 84 2.74 -15.92 6.54
N LYS A 85 3.23 -15.23 7.57
CA LYS A 85 2.59 -15.17 8.88
C LYS A 85 2.23 -13.72 9.19
N ILE A 86 0.94 -13.46 9.42
CA ILE A 86 0.50 -12.17 9.94
C ILE A 86 1.03 -12.03 11.38
N ILE A 87 1.80 -10.98 11.63
CA ILE A 87 2.38 -10.69 12.96
C ILE A 87 1.75 -9.48 13.64
N GLY A 88 1.04 -8.63 12.89
CA GLY A 88 0.31 -7.49 13.47
C GLY A 88 -0.77 -6.92 12.54
N LEU A 89 -1.84 -6.39 13.14
CA LEU A 89 -2.79 -5.53 12.44
C LEU A 89 -2.24 -4.10 12.46
N GLN A 90 -2.23 -3.43 11.31
CA GLN A 90 -1.73 -2.07 11.19
C GLN A 90 -2.90 -1.11 11.04
N GLU A 91 -3.14 -0.34 12.10
CA GLU A 91 -4.11 0.74 12.10
C GLU A 91 -3.41 2.05 11.75
N CYS A 92 -3.95 2.77 10.77
CA CYS A 92 -3.45 4.08 10.39
C CYS A 92 -4.60 5.05 10.10
N ALA A 93 -4.37 6.33 10.36
CA ALA A 93 -5.29 7.38 9.96
C ALA A 93 -5.39 7.42 8.43
N LEU A 94 -6.62 7.29 7.92
CA LEU A 94 -6.91 7.43 6.50
C LEU A 94 -6.65 8.85 6.04
N LEU A 95 -6.10 8.95 4.84
CA LEU A 95 -5.73 10.19 4.19
C LEU A 95 -6.89 10.67 3.32
N SER A 96 -7.10 11.99 3.31
CA SER A 96 -7.93 12.63 2.27
C SER A 96 -7.20 12.64 0.93
N SER A 97 -7.94 12.80 -0.18
CA SER A 97 -7.34 12.89 -1.51
C SER A 97 -6.32 14.02 -1.63
N ALA A 98 -6.52 15.14 -0.92
CA ALA A 98 -5.54 16.24 -0.89
C ALA A 98 -4.22 15.83 -0.22
N GLN A 99 -4.28 15.04 0.86
CA GLN A 99 -3.10 14.52 1.55
C GLN A 99 -2.38 13.47 0.71
N ILE A 100 -3.12 12.60 0.02
CA ILE A 100 -2.54 11.61 -0.91
C ILE A 100 -1.82 12.32 -2.06
N ASN A 101 -2.46 13.34 -2.66
CA ASN A 101 -1.86 14.11 -3.74
C ASN A 101 -0.55 14.77 -3.29
N LEU A 102 -0.55 15.41 -2.12
CA LEU A 102 0.65 16.03 -1.56
C LEU A 102 1.76 14.99 -1.31
N LEU A 103 1.40 13.82 -0.79
CA LEU A 103 2.34 12.74 -0.52
C LEU A 103 2.97 12.17 -1.81
N CYS A 104 2.21 12.09 -2.89
CA CYS A 104 2.66 11.59 -4.18
C CYS A 104 3.37 12.64 -5.07
N MET A 105 3.42 13.92 -4.67
CA MET A 105 4.11 14.96 -5.44
C MET A 105 5.63 14.74 -5.41
N GLN A 106 6.20 14.35 -6.56
CA GLN A 106 7.64 14.13 -6.70
C GLN A 106 8.44 15.41 -6.88
N ASN A 107 7.82 16.51 -7.32
CA ASN A 107 8.44 17.83 -7.46
C ASN A 107 7.43 18.92 -7.06
N ALA A 108 7.66 19.59 -5.92
CA ALA A 108 7.07 20.89 -5.67
C ALA A 108 7.99 21.94 -6.31
N HIS A 109 7.82 22.23 -7.60
CA HIS A 109 8.40 23.45 -8.16
C HIS A 109 7.61 24.63 -7.58
N PHE A 110 8.15 25.23 -6.52
CA PHE A 110 7.68 26.51 -5.97
C PHE A 110 8.11 27.69 -6.87
N ASP A 111 7.95 27.59 -8.19
CA ASP A 111 8.46 28.61 -9.12
C ASP A 111 7.42 29.62 -9.63
N HIS A 112 6.16 29.55 -9.21
CA HIS A 112 5.19 30.59 -9.57
C HIS A 112 4.24 30.92 -8.40
N CYS A 113 4.61 31.98 -7.66
CA CYS A 113 3.68 32.83 -6.90
C CYS A 113 2.98 33.81 -7.83
#